data_AF-A0A2E1XIE2-F1
#
_entry.id   AF-A0A2E1XIE2-F1
#
_cell.length_a   1.000
_cell.length_b   1.000
_cell.length_c   1.000
_cell.angle_alpha   90.00
_cell.angle_beta   90.00
_cell.angle_gamma   90.00
#
_symmetry.space_group_name_H-M   'P 1'
#
loop_
_entity.id
_entity.type
_entity.pdbx_description
1 polymer ?
#
loop_
_entity_poly.entity_id
_entity_poly.type
_entity_poly.pdbx_seq_one_letter_code
_entity_poly.pdbx_strand_id
1 'polypeptide(L)'
;MITIERTNYAFATFDASPEEWKAIKAMVRHAESIYHHTELHYRLFWEEEERRSYIRQVINMMDVEGDPPIELMHSKEIHTILCCVKEMDRFDVPGLDEDDKMAIISQMEKFHIVDIFDDEKATPEQLKP
;
A
#
# COMPACT_ATOMS: atom_id res chain seq x y z
N MET A 1 -1.77 11.86 -8.94
CA MET A 1 -1.02 10.81 -9.66
C MET A 1 -0.12 10.18 -8.64
N ILE A 2 -0.33 8.91 -8.37
CA ILE A 2 0.41 8.18 -7.34
C ILE A 2 1.78 7.79 -7.89
N THR A 3 2.84 7.97 -7.09
CA THR A 3 4.19 7.47 -7.39
C THR A 3 4.78 6.75 -6.19
N ILE A 4 5.58 5.71 -6.47
CA ILE A 4 6.31 4.95 -5.46
C ILE A 4 7.73 4.76 -5.98
N GLU A 5 8.71 5.38 -5.33
CA GLU A 5 10.09 5.44 -5.81
C GLU A 5 11.07 4.93 -4.75
N ARG A 6 11.85 3.91 -5.09
CA ARG A 6 12.85 3.31 -4.19
C ARG A 6 13.85 4.38 -3.73
N THR A 7 14.05 4.50 -2.42
CA THR A 7 15.02 5.43 -1.82
C THR A 7 16.28 4.69 -1.38
N ASN A 8 16.13 3.47 -0.85
CA ASN A 8 17.26 2.62 -0.44
C ASN A 8 16.90 1.13 -0.54
N TYR A 9 17.67 0.25 0.13
CA TYR A 9 17.49 -1.20 0.03
C TYR A 9 16.07 -1.68 0.39
N ALA A 10 15.45 -1.08 1.41
CA ALA A 10 14.18 -1.56 1.94
C ALA A 10 13.07 -0.50 1.96
N PHE A 11 13.38 0.75 1.61
CA PHE A 11 12.48 1.88 1.72
C PHE A 11 12.25 2.57 0.36
N ALA A 12 11.10 3.23 0.26
CA ALA A 12 10.71 4.06 -0.88
C ALA A 12 9.92 5.28 -0.42
N THR A 13 9.91 6.32 -1.25
CA THR A 13 9.00 7.45 -1.12
C THR A 13 7.65 7.04 -1.70
N PHE A 14 6.56 7.31 -0.97
CA PHE A 14 5.19 7.16 -1.46
C PHE A 14 4.58 8.55 -1.58
N ASP A 15 4.29 8.97 -2.81
CA ASP A 15 3.67 10.27 -3.09
C ASP A 15 2.31 10.09 -3.76
N ALA A 16 1.38 10.93 -3.36
CA ALA A 16 0.00 10.98 -3.84
C ALA A 16 -0.60 12.34 -3.43
N SER A 17 -1.68 12.76 -4.09
CA SER A 17 -2.45 13.90 -3.57
C SER A 17 -3.14 13.54 -2.24
N PRO A 18 -3.47 14.54 -1.39
CA PRO A 18 -4.19 14.29 -0.13
C PRO A 18 -5.53 13.55 -0.31
N GLU A 19 -6.21 13.78 -1.42
CA GLU A 19 -7.47 13.11 -1.77
C GLU A 19 -7.23 11.63 -2.12
N GLU A 20 -6.24 11.36 -2.99
CA GLU A 20 -5.82 9.99 -3.32
C GLU A 20 -5.38 9.24 -2.05
N TRP A 21 -4.62 9.90 -1.17
CA TRP A 21 -4.19 9.29 0.09
C TRP A 21 -5.33 8.96 1.05
N LYS A 22 -6.30 9.87 1.18
CA LYS A 22 -7.50 9.63 1.98
C LYS A 22 -8.30 8.44 1.45
N ALA A 23 -8.41 8.30 0.13
CA ALA A 23 -9.05 7.14 -0.49
C ALA A 23 -8.27 5.84 -0.20
N ILE A 24 -6.93 5.86 -0.33
CA ILE A 24 -6.07 4.72 0.01
C ILE A 24 -6.25 4.31 1.47
N LYS A 25 -6.22 5.27 2.41
CA LYS A 25 -6.50 5.03 3.84
C LYS A 25 -7.87 4.39 4.06
N ALA A 26 -8.91 4.87 3.37
CA ALA A 26 -10.25 4.30 3.49
C ALA A 26 -10.29 2.84 3.00
N MET A 27 -9.66 2.55 1.87
CA MET A 27 -9.55 1.20 1.31
C MET A 27 -8.79 0.24 2.24
N VAL A 28 -7.64 0.66 2.77
CA VAL A 28 -6.82 -0.17 3.68
C VAL A 28 -7.58 -0.44 5.00
N ARG A 29 -8.27 0.56 5.55
CA ARG A 29 -9.13 0.36 6.73
C ARG A 29 -10.29 -0.58 6.44
N HIS A 30 -10.92 -0.45 5.27
CA HIS A 30 -12.02 -1.33 4.91
C HIS A 30 -11.55 -2.77 4.77
N ALA A 31 -10.41 -2.98 4.09
CA ALA A 31 -9.75 -4.27 3.95
C ALA A 31 -9.49 -4.97 5.30
N GLU A 32 -9.07 -4.23 6.34
CA GLU A 32 -8.95 -4.79 7.70
C GLU A 32 -10.31 -5.21 8.28
N SER A 33 -11.34 -4.38 8.10
CA SER A 33 -12.66 -4.62 8.66
C SER A 33 -13.35 -5.85 8.06
N ILE A 34 -13.12 -6.11 6.77
CA ILE A 34 -13.66 -7.24 6.03
C ILE A 34 -12.63 -8.35 5.81
N TYR A 35 -11.51 -8.35 6.54
CA TYR A 35 -10.36 -9.25 6.30
C TYR A 35 -10.75 -10.72 6.06
N HIS A 36 -11.67 -11.27 6.86
CA HIS A 36 -12.13 -12.66 6.74
C HIS A 36 -12.95 -12.97 5.48
N HIS A 37 -13.36 -11.95 4.74
CA HIS A 37 -14.08 -12.04 3.47
C HIS A 37 -13.17 -11.78 2.26
N THR A 38 -11.90 -11.46 2.48
CA THR A 38 -10.93 -11.16 1.43
C THR A 38 -9.99 -12.35 1.16
N GLU A 39 -9.21 -12.26 0.09
CA GLU A 39 -8.09 -13.16 -0.21
C GLU A 39 -6.74 -12.65 0.35
N LEU A 40 -6.74 -11.64 1.23
CA LEU A 40 -5.51 -11.05 1.76
C LEU A 40 -4.64 -12.06 2.52
N HIS A 41 -5.26 -13.10 3.09
CA HIS A 41 -4.54 -14.19 3.74
C HIS A 41 -3.66 -15.00 2.78
N TYR A 42 -3.94 -15.02 1.48
CA TYR A 42 -3.08 -15.67 0.47
C TYR A 42 -2.03 -14.73 -0.12
N ARG A 43 -2.24 -13.41 -0.01
CA ARG A 43 -1.40 -12.40 -0.69
C ARG A 43 -0.35 -11.78 0.22
N LEU A 44 -0.59 -11.76 1.52
CA LEU A 44 0.35 -11.23 2.49
C LEU A 44 1.35 -12.30 2.95
N PHE A 45 2.65 -12.02 2.77
CA PHE A 45 3.77 -12.91 3.14
C PHE A 45 4.06 -12.98 4.66
N TRP A 46 3.06 -12.75 5.50
CA TRP A 46 3.18 -12.84 6.96
C TRP A 46 2.70 -14.19 7.47
N GLU A 47 3.13 -14.54 8.69
CA GLU A 47 2.54 -15.65 9.44
C GLU A 47 1.03 -15.41 9.60
N GLU A 48 0.23 -16.48 9.52
CA GLU A 48 -1.23 -16.40 9.47
C GLU A 48 -1.82 -15.60 10.64
N GLU A 49 -1.27 -15.80 11.84
CA GLU A 49 -1.68 -15.12 13.07
C GLU A 49 -1.34 -13.61 13.06
N GLU A 50 -0.38 -13.19 12.24
CA GLU A 50 0.15 -11.83 12.20
C GLU A 50 -0.41 -10.98 11.06
N ARG A 51 -0.91 -11.59 9.97
CA ARG A 51 -1.37 -10.88 8.75
C ARG A 51 -2.32 -9.71 9.05
N ARG A 52 -3.40 -9.97 9.80
CA ARG A 52 -4.37 -8.93 10.17
C ARG A 52 -3.78 -7.89 11.13
N SER A 53 -2.92 -8.32 12.05
CA SER A 53 -2.19 -7.42 12.96
C SER A 53 -1.30 -6.47 12.16
N TYR A 54 -0.66 -6.96 11.10
CA TYR A 54 0.19 -6.15 10.24
C TYR A 54 -0.60 -5.10 9.45
N ILE A 55 -1.79 -5.44 8.93
CA ILE A 55 -2.68 -4.43 8.32
C ILE A 55 -3.00 -3.32 9.33
N ARG A 56 -3.28 -3.65 10.59
CA ARG A 56 -3.51 -2.65 11.65
C ARG A 56 -2.28 -1.79 11.94
N GLN A 57 -1.09 -2.37 11.92
CA GLN A 57 0.17 -1.62 12.06
C GLN A 57 0.34 -0.62 10.92
N VAL A 58 0.06 -1.04 9.69
CA VAL A 58 0.08 -0.15 8.51
C VAL A 58 -0.95 0.97 8.64
N ILE A 59 -2.18 0.67 9.07
CA ILE A 59 -3.20 1.72 9.33
C ILE A 59 -2.69 2.75 10.35
N ASN A 60 -2.12 2.27 11.47
CA ASN A 60 -1.60 3.16 12.50
C ASN A 60 -0.42 4.01 11.99
N MET A 61 0.48 3.43 11.21
CA MET A 61 1.59 4.15 10.59
C MET A 61 1.05 5.24 9.66
N MET A 62 0.13 4.90 8.75
CA MET A 62 -0.47 5.87 7.82
C MET A 62 -1.15 7.04 8.55
N ASP A 63 -1.71 6.80 9.73
CA ASP A 63 -2.33 7.83 10.56
C ASP A 63 -1.30 8.70 11.30
N VAL A 64 -0.18 8.11 11.75
CA VAL A 64 0.90 8.83 12.44
C VAL A 64 1.69 9.71 11.48
N GLU A 65 2.04 9.19 10.31
CA GLU A 65 2.87 9.91 9.34
C GLU A 65 2.09 11.02 8.61
N GLY A 66 0.76 10.98 8.69
CA GLY A 66 -0.09 12.05 8.16
C GLY A 66 -0.35 11.90 6.67
N ASP A 67 -0.23 12.99 5.93
CA ASP A 67 -0.47 13.05 4.48
C ASP A 67 0.86 12.95 3.71
N PRO A 68 0.86 12.38 2.49
CA PRO A 68 2.03 12.27 1.62
C PRO A 68 2.60 13.64 1.22
N PRO A 69 3.85 13.69 0.73
CA PRO A 69 4.73 12.55 0.47
C PRO A 69 5.26 11.89 1.74
N ILE A 70 5.26 10.57 1.76
CA ILE A 70 5.88 9.76 2.80
C ILE A 70 7.28 9.36 2.33
N GLU A 71 8.32 9.99 2.88
CA GLU A 71 9.71 9.85 2.40
C GLU A 71 10.34 8.48 2.65
N LEU A 72 9.92 7.79 3.71
CA LEU A 72 10.54 6.55 4.16
C LEU A 72 9.48 5.52 4.54
N MET A 73 8.85 4.91 3.55
CA MET A 73 7.97 3.78 3.76
C MET A 73 8.67 2.46 3.46
N HIS A 74 8.58 1.49 4.37
CA HIS A 74 9.21 0.20 4.21
C HIS A 74 8.49 -0.63 3.13
N SER A 75 9.24 -1.39 2.33
CA SER A 75 8.74 -2.26 1.24
C SER A 75 7.57 -3.16 1.66
N LYS A 76 7.68 -3.78 2.83
CA LYS A 76 6.63 -4.56 3.51
C LYS A 76 5.32 -3.79 3.78
N GLU A 77 5.41 -2.52 4.15
CA GLU A 77 4.23 -1.65 4.36
C GLU A 77 3.60 -1.31 3.01
N ILE A 78 4.42 -0.90 2.03
CA ILE A 78 3.99 -0.63 0.65
C ILE A 78 3.28 -1.84 0.06
N HIS A 79 3.87 -3.04 0.19
CA HIS A 79 3.28 -4.28 -0.29
C HIS A 79 1.90 -4.53 0.34
N THR A 80 1.77 -4.30 1.65
CA THR A 80 0.50 -4.48 2.36
C THR A 80 -0.55 -3.50 1.86
N ILE A 81 -0.19 -2.23 1.65
CA ILE A 81 -1.08 -1.22 1.06
C ILE A 81 -1.53 -1.65 -0.34
N LEU A 82 -0.60 -2.05 -1.21
CA LEU A 82 -0.89 -2.50 -2.58
C LEU A 82 -1.86 -3.69 -2.58
N CYS A 83 -1.63 -4.69 -1.73
CA CYS A 83 -2.52 -5.84 -1.59
C CYS A 83 -3.92 -5.44 -1.13
N CYS A 84 -4.01 -4.60 -0.09
CA CYS A 84 -5.28 -4.13 0.46
C CYS A 84 -6.07 -3.33 -0.59
N VAL A 85 -5.44 -2.38 -1.28
CA VAL A 85 -6.10 -1.57 -2.31
C VAL A 85 -6.58 -2.43 -3.47
N LYS A 86 -5.72 -3.31 -3.99
CA LYS A 86 -6.11 -4.21 -5.09
C LYS A 86 -7.26 -5.12 -4.73
N GLU A 87 -7.35 -5.54 -3.48
CA GLU A 87 -8.45 -6.38 -3.03
C GLU A 87 -9.81 -5.66 -3.07
N MET A 88 -9.82 -4.33 -2.91
CA MET A 88 -11.06 -3.53 -2.93
C MET A 88 -11.69 -3.41 -4.33
N ASP A 89 -11.05 -3.92 -5.39
CA ASP A 89 -11.68 -4.08 -6.71
C ASP A 89 -12.96 -4.93 -6.63
N ARG A 90 -13.03 -5.84 -5.66
CA ARG A 90 -14.15 -6.78 -5.48
C ARG A 90 -15.21 -6.33 -4.49
N PHE A 91 -15.00 -5.20 -3.82
CA PHE A 91 -15.82 -4.76 -2.69
C PHE A 91 -16.16 -3.28 -2.77
N ASP A 92 -17.34 -2.93 -2.27
CA ASP A 92 -17.74 -1.54 -2.10
C ASP A 92 -17.01 -0.97 -0.88
N VAL A 93 -16.50 0.27 -1.00
CA VAL A 93 -15.79 0.93 0.09
C VAL A 93 -16.68 2.05 0.65
N PRO A 94 -17.20 1.92 1.88
CA PRO A 94 -18.15 2.89 2.41
C PRO A 94 -17.60 4.33 2.42
N GLY A 95 -18.34 5.24 1.79
CA GLY A 95 -18.00 6.68 1.76
C GLY A 95 -16.91 7.06 0.76
N LEU A 96 -16.51 6.15 -0.13
CA LEU A 96 -15.65 6.42 -1.27
C LEU A 96 -16.48 6.33 -2.55
N ASP A 97 -16.31 7.27 -3.47
CA ASP A 97 -16.94 7.22 -4.79
C ASP A 97 -16.34 6.08 -5.62
N GLU A 98 -17.17 5.41 -6.42
CA GLU A 98 -16.74 4.24 -7.18
C GLU A 98 -15.76 4.61 -8.30
N ASP A 99 -15.94 5.75 -8.97
CA ASP A 99 -15.03 6.20 -10.02
C ASP A 99 -13.67 6.56 -9.41
N ASP A 100 -13.67 7.22 -8.25
CA ASP A 100 -12.45 7.50 -7.48
C ASP A 100 -11.75 6.20 -7.06
N LYS A 101 -12.49 5.25 -6.48
CA LYS A 101 -11.96 3.93 -6.08
C LYS A 101 -11.26 3.24 -7.25
N MET A 102 -11.94 3.14 -8.39
CA MET A 102 -11.43 2.46 -9.58
C MET A 102 -10.24 3.19 -10.19
N ALA A 103 -10.23 4.53 -10.17
CA ALA A 103 -9.08 5.32 -10.62
C ALA A 103 -7.84 5.06 -9.76
N ILE A 104 -7.98 4.98 -8.43
CA ILE A 104 -6.86 4.65 -7.53
C ILE A 104 -6.37 3.23 -7.77
N ILE A 105 -7.27 2.25 -7.81
CA ILE A 105 -6.92 0.84 -8.05
C ILE A 105 -6.13 0.72 -9.36
N SER A 106 -6.65 1.28 -10.46
CA SER A 106 -5.99 1.22 -11.76
C SER A 106 -4.61 1.90 -11.78
N GLN A 107 -4.42 2.99 -11.03
CA GLN A 107 -3.10 3.58 -10.85
C GLN A 107 -2.17 2.64 -10.07
N MET A 108 -2.68 2.06 -8.98
CA MET A 108 -1.87 1.22 -8.08
C MET A 108 -1.53 -0.16 -8.64
N GLU A 109 -2.34 -0.69 -9.57
CA GLU A 109 -2.05 -1.94 -10.28
C GLU A 109 -0.78 -1.89 -11.14
N LYS A 110 -0.31 -0.68 -11.48
CA LYS A 110 0.95 -0.47 -12.21
C LYS A 110 2.18 -0.71 -11.33
N PHE A 111 2.00 -0.77 -10.01
CA PHE A 111 3.08 -0.99 -9.06
C PHE A 111 3.14 -2.45 -8.66
N HIS A 112 4.25 -3.10 -8.99
CA HIS A 112 4.61 -4.39 -8.43
C HIS A 112 5.79 -4.23 -7.49
N ILE A 113 5.69 -4.79 -6.28
CA ILE A 113 6.75 -4.63 -5.27
C ILE A 113 8.11 -5.13 -5.77
N VAL A 114 8.11 -6.18 -6.60
CA VAL A 114 9.31 -6.76 -7.21
C VAL A 114 9.95 -5.83 -8.24
N ASP A 115 9.16 -4.98 -8.91
CA ASP A 115 9.67 -4.00 -9.87
C ASP A 115 10.19 -2.75 -9.16
N ILE A 116 9.55 -2.33 -8.06
CA ILE A 116 9.99 -1.18 -7.25
C ILE A 116 11.33 -1.49 -6.56
N PHE A 117 11.45 -2.69 -5.99
CA PHE A 117 12.63 -3.14 -5.25
C PHE A 117 13.50 -4.10 -6.06
N ASP A 118 13.64 -3.84 -7.36
CA ASP A 118 14.52 -4.58 -8.26
C ASP A 118 15.98 -4.11 -8.11
N ASP A 119 16.83 -4.97 -7.54
CA ASP A 119 18.25 -4.68 -7.34
C ASP A 119 19.02 -4.55 -8.66
N GLU A 120 18.56 -5.17 -9.75
CA GLU A 120 19.20 -5.04 -11.07
C GLU A 120 18.98 -3.66 -11.69
N LYS A 121 17.93 -2.95 -11.25
CA LYS A 121 17.58 -1.59 -11.71
C LYS A 121 17.96 -0.49 -10.72
N ALA A 122 18.48 -0.87 -9.54
CA ALA A 122 18.82 0.07 -8.48
C ALA A 122 20.14 0.80 -8.74
N THR A 123 20.21 2.07 -8.36
CA THR A 123 21.46 2.82 -8.31
C THR A 123 22.34 2.34 -7.14
N PRO A 124 23.67 2.57 -7.16
CA PRO A 124 24.54 2.24 -6.02
C PRO A 124 24.10 2.88 -4.69
N GLU A 125 23.46 4.05 -4.75
CA GLU A 125 22.89 4.73 -3.58
C GLU A 125 21.66 3.97 -3.03
N GLN A 126 20.80 3.47 -3.91
CA GLN A 126 19.59 2.71 -3.54
C GLN A 126 19.90 1.30 -3.01
N LEU A 127 21.12 0.81 -3.20
CA LEU A 127 21.58 -0.47 -2.64
C LEU A 127 22.12 -0.34 -1.22
N LYS A 128 22.23 0.89 -0.68
CA LYS A 128 22.69 1.10 0.69
C LYS A 128 21.60 0.68 1.70
N PRO A 129 21.98 0.07 2.82
CA PRO A 129 21.05 -0.23 3.92
C PRO A 129 20.58 1.04 4.63
#